data_AF-A0A0D9XKN2-F1
#
_entry.id   AF-A0A0D9XKN2-F1
#
_cell.length_a   1.000
_cell.length_b   1.000
_cell.length_c   1.000
_cell.angle_alpha   90.00
_cell.angle_beta   90.00
_cell.angle_gamma   90.00
#
_symmetry.space_group_name_H-M   'P 1'
#
loop_
_entity.id
_entity.type
_entity.pdbx_description
1 polymer ?
#
loop_
_entity_poly.entity_id
_entity_poly.type
_entity_poly.pdbx_seq_one_letter_code
_entity_poly.pdbx_strand_id
1 'polypeptide(L)'
;MGACASSSRASSVPPSLEEKKTFKWMIDGFSSLLDKGDVWTYSSVFEIMGIKWYLKVNPKDKKNGEEYVSLRLELSNPSLKIDTVVNAYFKFLIYDQSYGKHSEHQVTHKFQTASTSSGTSYMIPLKTLNSSGFLLGDSCVFGVQFVKVVTAKANDKSEILFVQKMNTFNEAKVYTWEIEDFFALKNPSYSPEFELDGHKWLLRIYPSGKDKNENYLSLILEMKDIPCKNSANLVELSISIKDQETANHWKRTGRCQFSENSKSWGWPKFMSLEDFKNSSNGYLVKTKCCIEAEVAIVGRSNEKKLKSKQAVTVPSISSAQTTFKWRIDGFSSLLDKGEGWTYSRVFKIMGLNWYLKLNPMDRKSGDETEYVSLNLELCNTSLKPDTVVDASFKFLIYDQTYGNHNEHQVTHKFQTASSSSGTLCMIPLSTLKSSPGFIFNNSCVFGVEFIKVVAAKVKDTSETLFVQKINAFTEVKAFTWDIEDFFALKSPSYSPEFELGGHKWFLSIYPTGYDKNGNYLSLYLHMKTQNIPNQNSAELVDYCIGIKNQETGKHRKEAGRCQFSKNVDNWGFNKFMSLEDFKDSSNGYLVKTKCCIEAEVTIVGTSKMTGTIHFGP
;
A
#
# COMPACT_ATOMS: atom_id res chain seq x y z
N MET A 1 36.33 -70.39 47.52
CA MET A 1 34.86 -70.45 47.57
C MET A 1 34.35 -69.02 47.67
N GLY A 2 33.66 -68.55 46.64
CA GLY A 2 33.05 -67.22 46.60
C GLY A 2 31.53 -67.30 46.84
N ALA A 3 30.96 -66.18 47.26
CA ALA A 3 29.56 -65.78 47.06
C ALA A 3 29.54 -64.25 47.19
N CYS A 4 29.58 -63.51 46.09
CA CYS A 4 28.44 -63.05 45.26
C CYS A 4 27.52 -62.05 45.98
N ALA A 5 27.83 -60.76 45.79
CA ALA A 5 26.88 -59.66 45.90
C ALA A 5 26.16 -59.49 44.55
N SER A 6 24.83 -59.50 44.56
CA SER A 6 24.00 -59.23 43.38
C SER A 6 23.59 -57.76 43.34
N SER A 7 24.33 -56.95 42.57
CA SER A 7 23.81 -55.67 42.06
C SER A 7 23.24 -55.90 40.66
N SER A 8 21.92 -55.78 40.50
CA SER A 8 21.25 -55.81 39.20
C SER A 8 21.60 -54.54 38.41
N ARG A 9 22.53 -54.67 37.47
CA ARG A 9 22.86 -53.62 36.50
C ARG A 9 21.82 -53.70 35.38
N ALA A 10 20.91 -52.73 35.33
CA ALA A 10 20.01 -52.55 34.19
C ALA A 10 20.84 -52.37 32.91
N SER A 11 20.58 -53.25 31.94
CA SER A 11 21.11 -53.21 30.59
C SER A 11 20.52 -52.00 29.85
N SER A 12 21.29 -50.92 29.70
CA SER A 12 20.94 -49.82 28.80
C SER A 12 21.46 -50.15 27.40
N VAL A 13 20.62 -50.77 26.58
CA VAL A 13 20.87 -50.90 25.14
C VAL A 13 20.93 -49.48 24.54
N PRO A 14 21.94 -49.12 23.72
CA PRO A 14 22.00 -47.81 23.09
C PRO A 14 20.80 -47.63 22.14
N PRO A 15 20.10 -46.49 22.17
CA PRO A 15 18.96 -46.28 21.29
C PRO A 15 19.39 -46.36 19.83
N SER A 16 18.56 -47.03 19.02
CA SER A 16 18.74 -47.18 17.57
C SER A 16 18.80 -45.80 16.87
N LEU A 17 19.36 -45.73 15.65
CA LEU A 17 19.47 -44.46 14.90
C LEU A 17 18.09 -43.81 14.63
N GLU A 18 17.02 -44.61 14.59
CA GLU A 18 15.63 -44.14 14.47
C GLU A 18 15.08 -43.57 15.79
N GLU A 19 15.44 -44.13 16.95
CA GLU A 19 15.07 -43.60 18.27
C GLU A 19 15.71 -42.24 18.53
N LYS A 20 16.92 -41.98 18.00
CA LYS A 20 17.59 -40.67 18.13
C LYS A 20 16.94 -39.54 17.33
N LYS A 21 15.95 -39.83 16.48
CA LYS A 21 15.22 -38.84 15.67
C LYS A 21 13.77 -38.62 16.11
N THR A 22 13.34 -39.28 17.19
CA THR A 22 11.94 -39.29 17.62
C THR A 22 11.81 -38.77 19.04
N PHE A 23 10.96 -37.77 19.25
CA PHE A 23 10.54 -37.34 20.58
C PHE A 23 9.19 -37.97 20.91
N LYS A 24 9.05 -38.51 22.13
CA LYS A 24 7.80 -39.06 22.67
C LYS A 24 7.44 -38.32 23.95
N TRP A 25 6.18 -37.95 24.09
CA TRP A 25 5.63 -37.24 25.23
C TRP A 25 4.37 -37.96 25.72
N MET A 26 4.47 -38.55 26.91
CA MET A 26 3.34 -39.13 27.61
C MET A 26 2.69 -38.07 28.48
N ILE A 27 1.37 -37.94 28.37
CA ILE A 27 0.53 -37.12 29.23
C ILE A 27 -0.32 -38.09 30.04
N ASP A 28 -0.08 -38.11 31.34
CA ASP A 28 -0.91 -38.83 32.32
C ASP A 28 -1.95 -37.86 32.91
N GLY A 29 -3.18 -38.34 33.13
CA GLY A 29 -4.32 -37.49 33.50
C GLY A 29 -4.89 -36.68 32.33
N PHE A 30 -4.96 -37.25 31.12
CA PHE A 30 -5.39 -36.55 29.91
C PHE A 30 -6.82 -35.99 30.02
N SER A 31 -7.71 -36.67 30.75
CA SER A 31 -9.06 -36.19 31.07
C SER A 31 -9.07 -34.80 31.70
N SER A 32 -8.11 -34.50 32.57
CA SER A 32 -7.98 -33.19 33.22
C SER A 32 -7.57 -32.06 32.26
N LEU A 33 -6.99 -32.39 31.09
CA LEU A 33 -6.73 -31.41 30.04
C LEU A 33 -7.99 -31.10 29.22
N LEU A 34 -8.93 -32.05 29.10
CA LEU A 34 -10.20 -31.84 28.40
C LEU A 34 -11.13 -30.87 29.13
N ASP A 35 -11.04 -30.83 30.46
CA ASP A 35 -11.78 -29.90 31.32
C ASP A 35 -11.32 -28.44 31.15
N LYS A 36 -10.09 -28.24 30.66
CA LYS A 36 -9.52 -26.91 30.41
C LYS A 36 -9.95 -26.30 29.08
N GLY A 37 -10.70 -27.05 28.25
CA GLY A 37 -11.23 -26.57 26.98
C GLY A 37 -10.19 -26.46 25.86
N ASP A 38 -10.39 -25.49 24.96
CA ASP A 38 -9.57 -25.24 23.77
C ASP A 38 -8.26 -24.51 24.15
N VAL A 39 -7.36 -25.20 24.86
CA VAL A 39 -6.11 -24.64 25.41
C VAL A 39 -4.91 -25.50 25.03
N TRP A 40 -3.84 -24.86 24.55
CA TRP A 40 -2.59 -25.52 24.18
C TRP A 40 -1.74 -25.87 25.42
N THR A 41 -1.37 -27.14 25.54
CA THR A 41 -0.46 -27.68 26.57
C THR A 41 0.92 -27.95 25.97
N TYR A 42 1.98 -27.64 26.70
CA TYR A 42 3.36 -27.64 26.21
C TYR A 42 4.15 -28.79 26.82
N SER A 43 4.96 -29.47 26.01
CA SER A 43 6.02 -30.36 26.49
C SER A 43 7.22 -29.58 27.02
N SER A 44 8.13 -30.28 27.70
CA SER A 44 9.47 -29.78 27.98
C SER A 44 10.26 -29.54 26.68
N VAL A 45 11.23 -28.63 26.73
CA VAL A 45 12.19 -28.46 25.63
C VAL A 45 12.91 -29.77 25.36
N PHE A 46 12.97 -30.18 24.09
CA PHE A 46 13.78 -31.31 23.64
C PHE A 46 14.70 -30.91 22.50
N GLU A 47 15.84 -31.60 22.36
CA GLU A 47 16.83 -31.29 21.33
C GLU A 47 16.95 -32.45 20.35
N ILE A 48 16.68 -32.18 19.06
CA ILE A 48 16.85 -33.15 17.97
C ILE A 48 17.57 -32.45 16.81
N MET A 49 18.61 -33.11 16.28
CA MET A 49 19.47 -32.59 15.22
C MET A 49 20.09 -31.22 15.54
N GLY A 50 20.46 -30.99 16.82
CA GLY A 50 21.12 -29.76 17.29
C GLY A 50 20.20 -28.55 17.38
N ILE A 51 18.88 -28.75 17.30
CA ILE A 51 17.86 -27.72 17.41
C ILE A 51 16.94 -28.07 18.57
N LYS A 52 16.59 -27.05 19.37
CA LYS A 52 15.69 -27.17 20.52
C LYS A 52 14.25 -26.88 20.09
N TRP A 53 13.32 -27.73 20.50
CA TRP A 53 11.92 -27.73 20.09
C TRP A 53 10.96 -27.86 21.28
N TYR A 54 9.70 -27.50 21.05
CA TYR A 54 8.54 -27.83 21.87
C TYR A 54 7.51 -28.58 21.03
N LEU A 55 6.90 -29.62 21.58
CA LEU A 55 5.66 -30.20 21.10
C LEU A 55 4.51 -29.63 21.94
N LYS A 56 3.42 -29.21 21.31
CA LYS A 56 2.19 -28.81 21.99
C LYS A 56 1.01 -29.63 21.53
N VAL A 57 0.10 -29.88 22.46
CA VAL A 57 -1.17 -30.60 22.25
C VAL A 57 -2.31 -29.67 22.59
N ASN A 58 -3.32 -29.61 21.73
CA ASN A 58 -4.63 -29.08 22.05
C ASN A 58 -5.63 -30.23 22.03
N PRO A 59 -6.23 -30.60 23.16
CA PRO A 59 -7.04 -31.80 23.27
C PRO A 59 -8.49 -31.60 22.80
N LYS A 60 -8.92 -30.35 22.54
CA LYS A 60 -10.33 -30.00 22.25
C LYS A 60 -10.46 -28.89 21.20
N ASP A 61 -9.63 -28.93 20.17
CA ASP A 61 -9.64 -28.00 19.03
C ASP A 61 -10.95 -28.17 18.23
N LYS A 62 -11.62 -27.07 17.86
CA LYS A 62 -12.98 -27.14 17.27
C LYS A 62 -13.00 -26.80 15.79
N LYS A 63 -13.67 -27.64 14.99
CA LYS A 63 -14.00 -27.38 13.58
C LYS A 63 -15.44 -27.75 13.29
N ASN A 64 -16.22 -26.80 12.78
CA ASN A 64 -17.62 -27.02 12.38
C ASN A 64 -18.49 -27.68 13.48
N GLY A 65 -18.22 -27.38 14.75
CA GLY A 65 -18.93 -27.97 15.90
C GLY A 65 -18.40 -29.33 16.39
N GLU A 66 -17.41 -29.90 15.72
CA GLU A 66 -16.74 -31.15 16.13
C GLU A 66 -15.41 -30.88 16.83
N GLU A 67 -15.05 -31.74 17.78
CA GLU A 67 -13.86 -31.62 18.63
C GLU A 67 -12.77 -32.61 18.18
N TYR A 68 -11.54 -32.11 18.08
CA TYR A 68 -10.37 -32.83 17.63
C TYR A 68 -9.18 -32.60 18.56
N VAL A 69 -8.25 -33.56 18.55
CA VAL A 69 -6.91 -33.34 19.10
C VAL A 69 -6.01 -32.81 17.99
N SER A 70 -5.27 -31.74 18.29
CA SER A 70 -4.34 -31.08 17.36
C SER A 70 -2.92 -31.03 17.95
N LEU A 71 -1.91 -31.16 17.10
CA LEU A 71 -0.50 -31.11 17.49
C LEU A 71 0.25 -29.98 16.79
N ARG A 72 1.18 -29.35 17.51
CA ARG A 72 2.11 -28.34 16.97
C ARG A 72 3.54 -28.60 17.41
N LEU A 73 4.47 -28.34 16.52
CA LEU A 73 5.90 -28.32 16.78
C LEU A 73 6.37 -26.87 16.73
N GLU A 74 7.13 -26.42 17.72
CA GLU A 74 7.66 -25.05 17.81
C GLU A 74 9.15 -25.04 18.09
N LEU A 75 9.86 -24.03 17.58
CA LEU A 75 11.26 -23.76 17.92
C LEU A 75 11.39 -23.16 19.33
N SER A 76 12.33 -23.70 20.12
CA SER A 76 12.77 -23.05 21.36
C SER A 76 13.78 -21.94 21.03
N ASN A 77 13.27 -20.71 21.08
CA ASN A 77 13.89 -19.48 20.56
C ASN A 77 15.26 -19.02 21.17
N PRO A 78 15.81 -19.54 22.31
CA PRO A 78 17.06 -18.97 22.85
C PRO A 78 18.34 -19.27 22.05
N SER A 79 18.34 -20.29 21.18
CA SER A 79 19.60 -20.86 20.62
C SER A 79 19.77 -20.71 19.11
N LEU A 80 18.72 -20.30 18.39
CA LEU A 80 18.80 -20.10 16.94
C LEU A 80 19.19 -18.67 16.60
N LYS A 81 20.20 -18.53 15.75
CA LYS A 81 20.54 -17.23 15.18
C LYS A 81 19.41 -16.80 14.26
N ILE A 82 19.06 -15.51 14.32
CA ILE A 82 17.92 -14.91 13.59
C ILE A 82 18.00 -15.05 12.06
N ASP A 83 19.18 -15.41 11.55
CA ASP A 83 19.48 -15.64 10.14
C ASP A 83 19.25 -17.09 9.68
N THR A 84 18.91 -18.00 10.59
CA THR A 84 18.81 -19.42 10.30
C THR A 84 17.37 -19.80 9.96
N VAL A 85 17.14 -20.18 8.70
CA VAL A 85 15.93 -20.86 8.25
C VAL A 85 16.10 -22.34 8.53
N VAL A 86 15.15 -22.94 9.24
CA VAL A 86 15.14 -24.37 9.55
C VAL A 86 14.05 -25.00 8.72
N ASN A 87 14.42 -25.73 7.67
CA ASN A 87 13.47 -26.54 6.91
C ASN A 87 13.41 -27.93 7.57
N ALA A 88 12.31 -28.26 8.24
CA ALA A 88 12.14 -29.54 8.90
C ALA A 88 11.04 -30.37 8.22
N TYR A 89 11.37 -31.63 8.01
CA TYR A 89 10.50 -32.70 7.51
C TYR A 89 10.30 -33.65 8.67
N PHE A 90 9.07 -33.77 9.15
CA PHE A 90 8.77 -34.56 10.33
C PHE A 90 7.36 -35.15 10.27
N LYS A 91 7.10 -36.14 11.12
CA LYS A 91 5.80 -36.78 11.28
C LYS A 91 5.30 -36.56 12.69
N PHE A 92 4.04 -36.19 12.83
CA PHE A 92 3.35 -36.26 14.11
C PHE A 92 2.83 -37.68 14.34
N LEU A 93 2.94 -38.15 15.58
CA LEU A 93 2.60 -39.51 15.98
C LEU A 93 1.64 -39.48 17.17
N ILE A 94 0.58 -40.28 17.12
CA ILE A 94 -0.28 -40.61 18.27
C ILE A 94 -0.20 -42.13 18.44
N TYR A 95 0.30 -42.59 19.58
CA TYR A 95 0.63 -44.00 19.79
C TYR A 95 -0.57 -44.78 20.36
N ASP A 96 -0.95 -45.87 19.69
CA ASP A 96 -1.88 -46.85 20.24
C ASP A 96 -1.10 -47.72 21.23
N GLN A 97 -1.46 -47.61 22.49
CA GLN A 97 -0.78 -48.25 23.62
C GLN A 97 -1.19 -49.72 23.78
N SER A 98 -2.18 -50.19 23.02
CA SER A 98 -2.74 -51.55 23.12
C SER A 98 -2.05 -52.54 22.17
N TYR A 99 -1.61 -52.09 20.99
CA TYR A 99 -1.10 -52.96 19.93
C TYR A 99 0.21 -52.48 19.26
N GLY A 100 0.81 -51.38 19.72
CA GLY A 100 2.05 -50.84 19.14
C GLY A 100 1.90 -50.23 17.75
N LYS A 101 0.67 -50.08 17.25
CA LYS A 101 0.36 -49.29 16.02
C LYS A 101 0.27 -47.81 16.38
N HIS A 102 0.46 -46.92 15.42
CA HIS A 102 0.37 -45.48 15.67
C HIS A 102 -0.28 -44.78 14.49
N SER A 103 -1.03 -43.71 14.78
CA SER A 103 -1.54 -42.81 13.75
C SER A 103 -0.40 -41.87 13.34
N GLU A 104 -0.06 -41.88 12.05
CA GLU A 104 1.02 -41.06 11.48
C GLU A 104 0.44 -39.96 10.60
N HIS A 105 0.94 -38.73 10.78
CA HIS A 105 0.66 -37.64 9.84
C HIS A 105 1.96 -36.96 9.42
N GLN A 106 2.26 -37.01 8.12
CA GLN A 106 3.48 -36.44 7.56
C GLN A 106 3.33 -34.95 7.27
N VAL A 107 4.27 -34.14 7.76
CA VAL A 107 4.27 -32.68 7.62
C VAL A 107 5.62 -32.20 7.07
N THR A 108 5.57 -31.29 6.10
CA THR A 108 6.74 -30.54 5.63
C THR A 108 6.56 -29.07 5.97
N HIS A 109 7.51 -28.48 6.68
CA HIS A 109 7.38 -27.08 7.11
C HIS A 109 8.71 -26.32 7.16
N LYS A 110 8.65 -25.02 6.86
CA LYS A 110 9.78 -24.11 6.92
C LYS A 110 9.65 -23.19 8.13
N PHE A 111 10.56 -23.31 9.08
CA PHE A 111 10.57 -22.50 10.29
C PHE A 111 11.58 -21.35 10.15
N GLN A 112 11.20 -20.19 10.68
CA GLN A 112 12.05 -18.99 10.76
C GLN A 112 11.87 -18.36 12.15
N THR A 113 12.78 -17.48 12.58
CA THR A 113 12.60 -16.76 13.86
C THR A 113 11.34 -15.87 13.91
N ALA A 114 10.75 -15.53 12.77
CA ALA A 114 9.46 -14.85 12.65
C ALA A 114 8.27 -15.80 12.40
N SER A 115 8.52 -17.11 12.23
CA SER A 115 7.53 -18.18 12.05
C SER A 115 8.01 -19.42 12.80
N THR A 116 7.86 -19.40 14.13
CA THR A 116 8.50 -20.37 15.03
C THR A 116 7.71 -21.67 15.18
N SER A 117 6.44 -21.69 14.77
CA SER A 117 5.57 -22.85 14.90
C SER A 117 5.17 -23.48 13.57
N SER A 118 4.97 -24.79 13.59
CA SER A 118 4.32 -25.58 12.56
C SER A 118 3.24 -26.43 13.20
N GLY A 119 2.08 -26.52 12.57
CA GLY A 119 0.96 -27.29 13.11
C GLY A 119 0.26 -28.11 12.04
N THR A 120 -0.32 -29.22 12.48
CA THR A 120 -1.43 -29.85 11.78
C THR A 120 -2.62 -29.80 12.74
N SER A 121 -3.67 -29.10 12.33
CA SER A 121 -4.92 -29.04 13.11
C SER A 121 -5.82 -30.20 12.70
N TYR A 122 -6.60 -30.70 13.65
CA TYR A 122 -7.62 -31.73 13.46
C TYR A 122 -7.06 -33.12 13.14
N MET A 123 -6.06 -33.57 13.91
CA MET A 123 -5.36 -34.84 13.65
C MET A 123 -6.23 -36.07 13.86
N ILE A 124 -6.96 -36.11 14.98
CA ILE A 124 -7.86 -37.21 15.31
C ILE A 124 -9.11 -36.64 15.98
N PRO A 125 -10.32 -37.06 15.57
CA PRO A 125 -11.53 -36.69 16.29
C PRO A 125 -11.43 -37.15 17.75
N LEU A 126 -11.81 -36.30 18.69
CA LEU A 126 -11.73 -36.60 20.12
C LEU A 126 -12.55 -37.86 20.47
N LYS A 127 -13.68 -38.06 19.78
CA LYS A 127 -14.50 -39.28 19.88
C LYS A 127 -13.71 -40.54 19.54
N THR A 128 -12.91 -40.51 18.48
CA THR A 128 -12.07 -41.64 18.04
C THR A 128 -10.92 -41.89 19.01
N LEU A 129 -10.31 -40.85 19.57
CA LEU A 129 -9.28 -40.98 20.60
C LEU A 129 -9.82 -41.71 21.86
N ASN A 130 -11.02 -41.34 22.31
CA ASN A 130 -11.65 -41.90 23.51
C ASN A 130 -12.11 -43.36 23.36
N SER A 131 -12.35 -43.82 22.13
CA SER A 131 -12.88 -45.15 21.84
C SER A 131 -11.83 -46.13 21.30
N SER A 132 -10.54 -45.87 21.53
CA SER A 132 -9.43 -46.61 20.92
C SER A 132 -8.28 -46.82 21.91
N GLY A 133 -7.27 -47.59 21.51
CA GLY A 133 -6.08 -47.81 22.32
C GLY A 133 -5.15 -46.60 22.48
N PHE A 134 -5.52 -45.43 21.95
CA PHE A 134 -4.75 -44.18 22.07
C PHE A 134 -4.86 -43.56 23.48
N LEU A 135 -5.99 -43.71 24.15
CA LEU A 135 -6.21 -43.30 25.55
C LEU A 135 -6.31 -44.55 26.42
N LEU A 136 -5.25 -44.85 27.19
CA LEU A 136 -5.18 -46.03 28.04
C LEU A 136 -4.89 -45.60 29.48
N GLY A 137 -5.77 -45.95 30.42
CA GLY A 137 -5.58 -45.60 31.84
C GLY A 137 -5.48 -44.10 32.09
N ASP A 138 -6.25 -43.29 31.35
CA ASP A 138 -6.20 -41.82 31.34
C ASP A 138 -4.87 -41.21 30.86
N SER A 139 -4.06 -42.00 30.17
CA SER A 139 -2.80 -41.55 29.58
C SER A 139 -2.87 -41.55 28.04
N CYS A 140 -2.29 -40.53 27.41
CA CYS A 140 -2.04 -40.46 25.96
C CYS A 140 -0.56 -40.24 25.67
N VAL A 141 -0.06 -40.86 24.59
CA VAL A 141 1.34 -40.68 24.15
C VAL A 141 1.37 -40.03 22.77
N PHE A 142 1.96 -38.85 22.70
CA PHE A 142 2.18 -38.07 21.49
C PHE A 142 3.64 -38.09 21.09
N GLY A 143 3.96 -37.88 19.82
CA GLY A 143 5.34 -37.82 19.39
C GLY A 143 5.58 -37.05 18.10
N VAL A 144 6.86 -36.78 17.85
CA VAL A 144 7.36 -36.18 16.62
C VAL A 144 8.58 -36.96 16.15
N GLN A 145 8.52 -37.50 14.94
CA GLN A 145 9.66 -38.15 14.29
C GLN A 145 10.23 -37.23 13.21
N PHE A 146 11.50 -36.86 13.33
CA PHE A 146 12.20 -36.03 12.34
C PHE A 146 12.80 -36.90 11.25
N VAL A 147 12.37 -36.67 10.01
CA VAL A 147 12.91 -37.34 8.82
C VAL A 147 14.18 -36.61 8.36
N LYS A 148 14.11 -35.28 8.26
CA LYS A 148 15.20 -34.44 7.78
C LYS A 148 15.08 -33.03 8.36
N VAL A 149 16.19 -32.44 8.80
CA VAL A 149 16.26 -31.03 9.16
C VAL A 149 17.41 -30.40 8.38
N VAL A 150 17.12 -29.34 7.62
CA VAL A 150 18.11 -28.58 6.86
C VAL A 150 18.11 -27.16 7.38
N THR A 151 19.27 -26.68 7.82
CA THR A 151 19.47 -25.28 8.16
C THR A 151 20.06 -24.55 6.95
N ALA A 152 19.46 -23.43 6.58
CA ALA A 152 19.95 -22.52 5.55
C ALA A 152 20.03 -21.11 6.12
N LYS A 153 20.96 -20.30 5.65
CA LYS A 153 21.01 -18.88 6.01
C LYS A 153 20.09 -18.09 5.08
N ALA A 154 19.15 -17.31 5.62
CA ALA A 154 18.34 -16.40 4.83
C ALA A 154 19.21 -15.26 4.26
N ASN A 155 19.06 -14.90 2.98
CA ASN A 155 19.72 -13.73 2.38
C ASN A 155 18.87 -12.45 2.49
N ASP A 156 17.90 -12.40 3.41
CA ASP A 156 16.89 -11.35 3.47
C ASP A 156 17.34 -10.14 4.30
N LYS A 157 16.95 -8.93 3.87
CA LYS A 157 17.01 -7.73 4.72
C LYS A 157 15.77 -7.73 5.61
N SER A 158 15.99 -7.67 6.91
CA SER A 158 14.93 -7.58 7.91
C SER A 158 15.12 -6.34 8.77
N GLU A 159 14.01 -5.67 9.03
CA GLU A 159 13.89 -4.58 9.97
C GLU A 159 12.88 -4.95 11.06
N ILE A 160 13.22 -4.67 12.31
CA ILE A 160 12.31 -4.78 13.45
C ILE A 160 12.10 -3.38 14.01
N LEU A 161 10.85 -2.92 13.98
CA LEU A 161 10.37 -1.66 14.55
C LEU A 161 9.65 -1.95 15.87
N PHE A 162 10.11 -1.35 16.96
CA PHE A 162 9.44 -1.39 18.25
C PHE A 162 8.60 -0.13 18.44
N VAL A 163 7.30 -0.30 18.66
CA VAL A 163 6.32 0.76 18.93
C VAL A 163 5.84 0.64 20.37
N GLN A 164 6.03 1.68 21.17
CA GLN A 164 5.64 1.68 22.58
C GLN A 164 4.26 2.33 22.74
N LYS A 165 3.41 1.72 23.58
CA LYS A 165 2.18 2.36 24.06
C LYS A 165 2.59 3.39 25.10
N MET A 166 2.63 4.67 24.72
CA MET A 166 2.89 5.74 25.68
C MET A 166 1.61 6.07 26.43
N ASN A 167 1.57 5.71 27.71
CA ASN A 167 0.71 6.37 28.68
C ASN A 167 1.55 7.50 29.30
N THR A 168 0.96 8.70 29.37
CA THR A 168 1.49 9.95 29.98
C THR A 168 2.63 10.68 29.25
N PHE A 169 2.23 11.77 28.55
CA PHE A 169 2.95 12.98 28.14
C PHE A 169 4.42 12.89 27.65
N ASN A 170 4.61 13.17 26.36
CA ASN A 170 5.23 14.44 25.97
C ASN A 170 4.14 15.21 25.23
N GLU A 171 3.74 16.39 25.72
CA GLU A 171 3.15 17.40 24.82
C GLU A 171 4.10 17.49 23.62
N ALA A 172 3.61 17.29 22.40
CA ALA A 172 4.44 17.49 21.23
C ALA A 172 4.95 18.93 21.31
N LYS A 173 6.23 19.11 21.67
CA LYS A 173 6.81 20.44 21.77
C LYS A 173 6.79 21.02 20.37
N VAL A 174 6.18 22.19 20.25
CA VAL A 174 6.04 22.90 18.98
C VAL A 174 7.29 23.78 18.81
N TYR A 175 7.95 23.65 17.68
CA TYR A 175 8.92 24.65 17.23
C TYR A 175 8.25 25.57 16.21
N THR A 176 8.41 26.88 16.39
CA THR A 176 7.86 27.91 15.50
C THR A 176 8.99 28.61 14.76
N TRP A 177 8.89 28.65 13.44
CA TRP A 177 9.78 29.38 12.55
C TRP A 177 9.03 30.54 11.89
N GLU A 178 9.31 31.75 12.39
CA GLU A 178 8.82 33.00 11.81
C GLU A 178 9.74 33.45 10.67
N ILE A 179 9.16 33.63 9.49
CA ILE A 179 9.86 34.09 8.29
C ILE A 179 9.39 35.51 8.03
N GLU A 180 10.31 36.48 8.16
CA GLU A 180 10.04 37.91 7.96
C GLU A 180 9.90 38.30 6.49
N ASP A 181 10.67 37.65 5.61
CA ASP A 181 10.58 37.86 4.17
C ASP A 181 10.76 36.53 3.42
N PHE A 182 9.63 35.95 3.02
CA PHE A 182 9.57 34.74 2.24
C PHE A 182 10.24 34.89 0.86
N PHE A 183 10.16 36.07 0.25
CA PHE A 183 10.71 36.29 -1.10
C PHE A 183 12.23 36.44 -1.08
N ALA A 184 12.82 36.75 0.07
CA ALA A 184 14.28 36.76 0.27
C ALA A 184 14.88 35.36 0.48
N LEU A 185 14.06 34.32 0.66
CA LEU A 185 14.54 32.97 0.89
C LEU A 185 15.25 32.39 -0.33
N LYS A 186 16.39 31.74 -0.08
CA LYS A 186 17.07 30.89 -1.06
C LYS A 186 16.30 29.58 -1.27
N ASN A 187 16.55 28.90 -2.40
CA ASN A 187 15.98 27.59 -2.68
C ASN A 187 17.08 26.51 -2.71
N PRO A 188 17.27 25.69 -1.65
CA PRO A 188 16.54 25.66 -0.38
C PRO A 188 17.00 26.71 0.65
N SER A 189 16.16 26.93 1.66
CA SER A 189 16.49 27.66 2.91
C SER A 189 16.26 26.79 4.15
N TYR A 190 16.86 27.17 5.27
CA TYR A 190 16.88 26.40 6.51
C TYR A 190 16.42 27.25 7.69
N SER A 191 15.69 26.64 8.63
CA SER A 191 15.43 27.24 9.93
C SER A 191 16.71 27.28 10.77
N PRO A 192 16.72 28.05 11.87
CA PRO A 192 17.62 27.78 12.98
C PRO A 192 17.53 26.33 13.46
N GLU A 193 18.62 25.82 14.05
CA GLU A 193 18.64 24.52 14.73
C GLU A 193 17.75 24.60 15.98
N PHE A 194 16.94 23.57 16.19
CA PHE A 194 16.06 23.48 17.35
C PHE A 194 16.08 22.07 17.94
N GLU A 195 15.82 21.96 19.25
CA GLU A 195 15.87 20.69 19.97
C GLU A 195 14.45 20.26 20.39
N LEU A 196 14.03 19.07 19.95
CA LEU A 196 12.79 18.43 20.40
C LEU A 196 13.07 16.97 20.74
N ASP A 197 12.55 16.54 21.89
CA ASP A 197 12.65 15.17 22.40
C ASP A 197 14.11 14.66 22.51
N GLY A 198 15.03 15.55 22.90
CA GLY A 198 16.46 15.24 23.08
C GLY A 198 17.26 15.06 21.79
N HIS A 199 16.70 15.50 20.65
CA HIS A 199 17.35 15.47 19.34
C HIS A 199 17.33 16.85 18.68
N LYS A 200 18.39 17.17 17.94
CA LYS A 200 18.52 18.39 17.14
C LYS A 200 17.91 18.22 15.75
N TRP A 201 17.19 19.24 15.32
CA TRP A 201 16.41 19.27 14.09
C TRP A 201 16.62 20.57 13.31
N LEU A 202 16.32 20.51 12.01
CA LEU A 202 16.16 21.66 11.14
C LEU A 202 14.92 21.48 10.28
N LEU A 203 14.23 22.58 9.97
CA LEU A 203 13.30 22.64 8.86
C LEU A 203 14.05 23.14 7.62
N ARG A 204 13.81 22.47 6.50
CA ARG A 204 14.30 22.85 5.18
C ARG A 204 13.10 23.14 4.29
N ILE A 205 13.04 24.35 3.76
CA ILE A 205 12.01 24.81 2.84
C ILE A 205 12.57 24.94 1.43
N TYR A 206 11.76 24.55 0.44
CA TYR A 206 12.01 24.88 -0.97
C TYR A 206 10.90 25.84 -1.44
N PRO A 207 11.13 27.17 -1.40
CA PRO A 207 10.14 28.19 -1.75
C PRO A 207 9.59 28.09 -3.17
N SER A 208 10.33 27.44 -4.07
CA SER A 208 9.97 27.28 -5.49
C SER A 208 9.88 25.81 -5.92
N GLY A 209 9.65 24.91 -4.96
CA GLY A 209 9.67 23.47 -5.19
C GLY A 209 11.07 22.87 -5.16
N LYS A 210 11.12 21.59 -4.80
CA LYS A 210 12.37 20.81 -4.70
C LYS A 210 12.93 20.45 -6.07
N ASP A 211 12.05 20.12 -7.02
CA ASP A 211 12.40 19.81 -8.40
C ASP A 211 12.09 21.00 -9.33
N LYS A 212 12.91 21.19 -10.37
CA LYS A 212 12.68 22.28 -11.35
C LYS A 212 11.31 22.06 -12.03
N ASN A 213 10.48 23.11 -12.04
CA ASN A 213 9.10 23.14 -12.58
C ASN A 213 7.99 22.62 -11.64
N GLU A 214 8.22 22.49 -10.34
CA GLU A 214 7.15 22.18 -9.38
C GLU A 214 6.48 23.44 -8.81
N ASN A 215 5.17 23.58 -9.00
CA ASN A 215 4.35 24.68 -8.44
C ASN A 215 3.93 24.46 -6.98
N TYR A 216 4.74 23.76 -6.20
CA TYR A 216 4.45 23.42 -4.81
C TYR A 216 5.57 23.89 -3.89
N LEU A 217 5.20 24.37 -2.71
CA LEU A 217 6.12 24.54 -1.61
C LEU A 217 6.51 23.16 -1.07
N SER A 218 7.81 22.92 -0.83
CA SER A 218 8.29 21.72 -0.15
C SER A 218 8.74 22.03 1.27
N LEU A 219 8.35 21.20 2.24
CA LEU A 219 8.81 21.28 3.62
C LEU A 219 9.37 19.93 4.06
N ILE A 220 10.61 19.95 4.56
CA ILE A 220 11.37 18.76 4.95
C ILE A 220 11.95 18.98 6.34
N LEU A 221 11.67 18.06 7.26
CA LEU A 221 12.32 17.97 8.56
C LEU A 221 13.62 17.18 8.42
N GLU A 222 14.71 17.67 8.99
CA GLU A 222 16.03 17.04 8.98
C GLU A 222 16.53 16.83 10.42
N MET A 223 16.92 15.61 10.76
CA MET A 223 17.55 15.27 12.03
C MET A 223 19.07 15.46 11.91
N LYS A 224 19.65 16.27 12.81
CA LYS A 224 21.10 16.50 12.88
C LYS A 224 21.81 15.43 13.68
N ASP A 225 21.21 15.00 14.78
CA ASP A 225 21.81 14.02 15.68
C ASP A 225 21.54 12.61 15.16
N ILE A 226 22.53 12.05 14.48
CA ILE A 226 22.40 10.78 13.75
C ILE A 226 22.18 9.63 14.75
N PRO A 227 21.14 8.80 14.59
CA PRO A 227 21.00 7.56 15.35
C PRO A 227 22.18 6.60 15.11
N CYS A 228 22.50 5.75 16.10
CA CYS A 228 23.56 4.74 15.98
C CYS A 228 23.47 3.94 14.67
N LYS A 229 24.62 3.48 14.15
CA LYS A 229 24.70 2.69 12.91
C LYS A 229 23.72 1.52 12.93
N ASN A 230 22.94 1.38 11.86
CA ASN A 230 21.84 0.40 11.70
C ASN A 230 20.63 0.59 12.63
N SER A 231 20.52 1.67 13.39
CA SER A 231 19.27 2.02 14.09
C SER A 231 18.46 3.03 13.28
N ALA A 232 17.18 3.18 13.61
CA ALA A 232 16.35 4.29 13.19
C ALA A 232 15.40 4.69 14.32
N ASN A 233 15.04 5.96 14.37
CA ASN A 233 13.97 6.45 15.25
C ASN A 233 12.69 6.58 14.43
N LEU A 234 11.58 6.01 14.93
CA LEU A 234 10.25 6.28 14.40
C LEU A 234 9.76 7.59 15.00
N VAL A 235 9.47 8.53 14.12
CA VAL A 235 9.16 9.92 14.44
C VAL A 235 7.74 10.20 14.00
N GLU A 236 6.87 10.56 14.94
CA GLU A 236 5.59 11.18 14.63
C GLU A 236 5.85 12.68 14.48
N LEU A 237 5.57 13.24 13.31
CA LEU A 237 5.74 14.66 13.05
C LEU A 237 4.47 15.29 12.48
N SER A 238 4.32 16.58 12.76
CA SER A 238 3.39 17.44 12.05
C SER A 238 4.09 18.72 11.65
N ILE A 239 3.94 19.14 10.40
CA ILE A 239 4.38 20.46 9.94
C ILE A 239 3.13 21.24 9.56
N SER A 240 3.03 22.49 10.00
CA SER A 240 1.94 23.38 9.64
C SER A 240 2.41 24.75 9.15
N ILE A 241 1.63 25.36 8.27
CA ILE A 241 1.75 26.77 7.92
C ILE A 241 0.57 27.48 8.56
N LYS A 242 0.86 28.47 9.40
CA LYS A 242 -0.16 29.23 10.11
C LYS A 242 -0.86 30.17 9.16
N ASP A 243 -2.18 30.02 9.09
CA ASP A 243 -3.06 31.13 8.78
C ASP A 243 -2.99 32.17 9.91
N GLN A 244 -2.58 33.39 9.55
CA GLN A 244 -2.36 34.51 10.46
C GLN A 244 -3.61 35.40 10.64
N GLU A 245 -4.73 35.07 9.97
CA GLU A 245 -5.95 35.87 9.97
C GLU A 245 -7.15 35.12 10.57
N THR A 246 -7.41 33.88 10.14
CA THR A 246 -8.65 33.13 10.51
C THR A 246 -8.41 31.86 11.34
N ALA A 247 -7.15 31.59 11.68
CA ALA A 247 -6.68 30.40 12.41
C ALA A 247 -6.92 29.05 11.68
N ASN A 248 -7.24 29.07 10.38
CA ASN A 248 -7.38 27.86 9.57
C ASN A 248 -6.01 27.37 9.06
N HIS A 249 -5.20 26.80 9.96
CA HIS A 249 -3.84 26.40 9.65
C HIS A 249 -3.78 25.20 8.70
N TRP A 250 -2.87 25.25 7.73
CA TRP A 250 -2.61 24.10 6.88
C TRP A 250 -1.62 23.16 7.57
N LYS A 251 -2.07 21.96 7.95
CA LYS A 251 -1.29 21.00 8.73
C LYS A 251 -1.18 19.66 7.99
N ARG A 252 0.01 19.07 7.97
CA ARG A 252 0.22 17.68 7.52
C ARG A 252 0.95 16.89 8.59
N THR A 253 0.47 15.68 8.86
CA THR A 253 1.00 14.77 9.88
C THR A 253 1.48 13.47 9.23
N GLY A 254 2.54 12.87 9.77
CA GLY A 254 3.05 11.59 9.30
C GLY A 254 3.96 10.90 10.32
N ARG A 255 4.23 9.60 10.11
CA ARG A 255 5.09 8.79 10.99
C ARG A 255 6.24 8.15 10.21
N CYS A 256 7.44 8.68 10.29
CA CYS A 256 8.55 8.25 9.44
C CYS A 256 9.80 7.87 10.22
N GLN A 257 10.66 7.07 9.60
CA GLN A 257 11.89 6.61 10.22
C GLN A 257 13.11 7.44 9.80
N PHE A 258 13.78 8.02 10.78
CA PHE A 258 15.05 8.73 10.61
C PHE A 258 16.22 7.81 10.93
N SER A 259 17.20 7.73 10.05
CA SER A 259 18.38 6.86 10.20
C SER A 259 19.63 7.49 9.55
N GLU A 260 20.79 6.87 9.74
CA GLU A 260 22.05 7.28 9.10
C GLU A 260 21.92 7.47 7.57
N ASN A 261 21.15 6.61 6.90
CA ASN A 261 20.95 6.64 5.44
C ASN A 261 19.76 7.52 5.01
N SER A 262 18.95 8.00 5.95
CA SER A 262 17.75 8.78 5.69
C SER A 262 17.51 9.76 6.84
N LYS A 263 18.24 10.88 6.80
CA LYS A 263 18.26 11.90 7.87
C LYS A 263 17.18 12.97 7.70
N SER A 264 16.45 12.95 6.59
CA SER A 264 15.47 13.98 6.25
C SER A 264 14.20 13.34 5.73
N TRP A 265 13.05 13.85 6.17
CA TRP A 265 11.75 13.41 5.70
C TRP A 265 10.78 14.59 5.64
N GLY A 266 9.87 14.59 4.68
CA GLY A 266 8.84 15.60 4.58
C GLY A 266 8.07 15.47 3.29
N TRP A 267 7.45 16.56 2.87
CA TRP A 267 6.54 16.60 1.74
C TRP A 267 7.10 17.48 0.62
N PRO A 268 7.56 16.90 -0.50
CA PRO A 268 7.96 17.65 -1.68
C PRO A 268 6.83 18.53 -2.24
N LYS A 269 5.58 18.05 -2.15
CA LYS A 269 4.37 18.79 -2.50
C LYS A 269 3.55 19.07 -1.25
N PHE A 270 4.01 19.99 -0.41
CA PHE A 270 3.38 20.28 0.89
C PHE A 270 2.11 21.12 0.74
N MET A 271 2.19 22.23 0.00
CA MET A 271 1.10 23.16 -0.31
C MET A 271 1.35 23.74 -1.71
N SER A 272 0.30 24.00 -2.50
CA SER A 272 0.47 24.66 -3.80
C SER A 272 0.94 26.11 -3.60
N LEU A 273 1.77 26.62 -4.51
CA LEU A 273 2.22 28.02 -4.44
C LEU A 273 1.07 29.00 -4.70
N GLU A 274 0.03 28.57 -5.42
CA GLU A 274 -1.19 29.34 -5.63
C GLU A 274 -1.94 29.54 -4.31
N ASP A 275 -2.22 28.43 -3.59
CA ASP A 275 -2.92 28.49 -2.31
C ASP A 275 -2.09 29.23 -1.25
N PHE A 276 -0.76 29.02 -1.24
CA PHE A 276 0.13 29.68 -0.29
C PHE A 276 0.17 31.20 -0.47
N LYS A 277 0.16 31.68 -1.72
CA LYS A 277 0.24 33.11 -2.06
C LYS A 277 -1.12 33.79 -2.13
N ASN A 278 -2.20 33.03 -2.11
CA ASN A 278 -3.55 33.58 -2.10
C ASN A 278 -3.80 34.31 -0.78
N SER A 279 -3.94 35.64 -0.85
CA SER A 279 -4.12 36.49 0.31
C SER A 279 -5.36 36.14 1.14
N SER A 280 -6.40 35.55 0.53
CA SER A 280 -7.61 35.14 1.25
C SER A 280 -7.41 33.95 2.20
N ASN A 281 -6.28 33.23 2.08
CA ASN A 281 -5.97 32.08 2.93
C ASN A 281 -5.12 32.41 4.16
N GLY A 282 -4.58 33.64 4.26
CA GLY A 282 -3.82 34.12 5.43
C GLY A 282 -2.46 33.45 5.69
N TYR A 283 -1.99 32.54 4.83
CA TYR A 283 -0.71 31.83 5.00
C TYR A 283 0.53 32.71 4.77
N LEU A 284 0.44 33.65 3.83
CA LEU A 284 1.48 34.63 3.51
C LEU A 284 0.88 36.04 3.61
N VAL A 285 1.19 36.74 4.69
CA VAL A 285 0.72 38.11 4.93
C VAL A 285 1.83 39.08 4.54
N LYS A 286 1.63 39.83 3.45
CA LYS A 286 2.66 40.64 2.79
C LYS A 286 3.85 39.78 2.32
N THR A 287 4.87 39.67 3.14
CA THR A 287 6.07 38.86 2.91
C THR A 287 6.29 37.83 4.02
N LYS A 288 5.46 37.85 5.07
CA LYS A 288 5.67 37.07 6.29
C LYS A 288 4.87 35.78 6.28
N CYS A 289 5.50 34.68 6.70
CA CYS A 289 4.80 33.44 6.99
C CYS A 289 5.35 32.78 8.26
N CYS A 290 4.54 31.93 8.87
CA CYS A 290 4.89 31.23 10.10
C CYS A 290 4.70 29.73 9.90
N ILE A 291 5.76 28.96 10.19
CA ILE A 291 5.80 27.52 10.03
C ILE A 291 6.00 26.90 11.40
N GLU A 292 5.17 25.91 11.75
CA GLU A 292 5.36 25.14 12.97
C GLU A 292 5.72 23.69 12.68
N ALA A 293 6.57 23.12 13.53
CA ALA A 293 6.89 21.70 13.55
C ALA A 293 6.63 21.11 14.93
N GLU A 294 5.78 20.09 14.98
CA GLU A 294 5.58 19.20 16.12
C GLU A 294 6.34 17.91 15.84
N VAL A 295 7.17 17.45 16.79
CA VAL A 295 7.99 16.25 16.60
C VAL A 295 8.01 15.42 17.89
N ALA A 296 7.79 14.11 17.77
CA ALA A 296 7.87 13.16 18.87
C ALA A 296 8.52 11.83 18.43
N ILE A 297 9.44 11.29 19.22
CA ILE A 297 9.99 9.94 19.00
C ILE A 297 9.04 8.92 19.62
N VAL A 298 8.39 8.11 18.77
CA VAL A 298 7.35 7.15 19.20
C VAL A 298 7.80 5.68 19.11
N GLY A 299 9.00 5.44 18.59
CA GLY A 299 9.54 4.09 18.48
C GLY A 299 10.99 4.08 18.00
N ARG A 300 11.59 2.89 18.02
CA ARG A 300 12.96 2.65 17.53
C ARG A 300 13.01 1.38 16.70
N SER A 301 13.78 1.38 15.61
CA SER A 301 14.01 0.22 14.76
C SER A 301 15.49 -0.11 14.66
N ASN A 302 15.79 -1.39 14.42
CA ASN A 302 17.14 -1.87 14.16
C ASN A 302 17.17 -2.68 12.86
N GLU A 303 18.03 -2.29 11.93
CA GLU A 303 18.35 -3.02 10.69
C GLU A 303 19.44 -4.06 10.99
N LYS A 304 19.23 -5.31 10.62
CA LYS A 304 20.26 -6.35 10.71
C LYS A 304 20.78 -6.67 9.31
N LYS A 305 21.97 -6.15 8.96
CA LYS A 305 22.71 -6.60 7.77
C LYS A 305 23.46 -7.89 8.09
N LEU A 306 23.00 -9.01 7.54
CA LEU A 306 23.74 -10.27 7.61
C LEU A 306 25.02 -10.17 6.79
N LYS A 307 26.19 -10.22 7.43
CA LYS A 307 27.47 -10.46 6.76
C LYS A 307 27.81 -11.94 6.82
N SER A 308 28.09 -12.53 5.66
CA SER A 308 28.63 -13.89 5.55
C SER A 308 30.05 -13.92 6.12
N LYS A 309 30.32 -14.82 7.07
CA LYS A 309 31.65 -15.44 7.17
C LYS A 309 31.60 -16.67 6.27
N GLN A 310 32.42 -16.66 5.22
CA GLN A 310 32.59 -17.76 4.28
C GLN A 310 32.97 -19.04 5.03
N ALA A 311 32.24 -20.12 4.74
CA ALA A 311 32.75 -21.48 4.86
C ALA A 311 32.74 -22.08 3.45
N VAL A 312 33.95 -22.48 3.04
CA VAL A 312 34.44 -23.16 1.84
C VAL A 312 33.41 -23.77 0.86
N THR A 313 33.42 -23.18 -0.34
CA THR A 313 33.26 -23.69 -1.72
C THR A 313 32.24 -24.79 -2.09
N VAL A 314 31.17 -24.38 -2.79
CA VAL A 314 30.76 -24.86 -4.14
C VAL A 314 30.15 -23.64 -4.86
N PRO A 315 30.46 -23.33 -6.14
CA PRO A 315 29.96 -22.13 -6.79
C PRO A 315 28.48 -22.30 -7.16
N SER A 316 27.59 -21.72 -6.37
CA SER A 316 26.18 -21.54 -6.73
C SER A 316 25.90 -20.05 -6.95
N ILE A 317 25.14 -19.79 -8.02
CA ILE A 317 24.70 -18.50 -8.55
C ILE A 317 24.30 -17.56 -7.41
N SER A 318 24.87 -16.35 -7.37
CA SER A 318 24.53 -15.34 -6.38
C SER A 318 23.03 -15.03 -6.43
N SER A 319 22.26 -15.50 -5.45
CA SER A 319 20.85 -15.13 -5.31
C SER A 319 20.77 -13.64 -4.98
N ALA A 320 20.36 -12.84 -5.96
CA ALA A 320 20.11 -11.42 -5.74
C ALA A 320 19.03 -11.26 -4.68
N GLN A 321 19.28 -10.38 -3.71
CA GLN A 321 18.35 -10.07 -2.62
C GLN A 321 17.12 -9.34 -3.16
N THR A 322 15.94 -9.98 -3.13
CA THR A 322 14.69 -9.46 -3.71
C THR A 322 13.61 -9.09 -2.68
N THR A 323 13.77 -9.42 -1.40
CA THR A 323 12.72 -9.25 -0.39
C THR A 323 13.12 -8.28 0.71
N PHE A 324 12.18 -7.43 1.13
CA PHE A 324 12.25 -6.60 2.32
C PHE A 324 11.14 -6.99 3.31
N LYS A 325 11.53 -7.27 4.56
CA LYS A 325 10.61 -7.61 5.67
C LYS A 325 10.61 -6.52 6.73
N TRP A 326 9.42 -6.09 7.13
CA TRP A 326 9.18 -5.05 8.11
C TRP A 326 8.29 -5.59 9.25
N ARG A 327 8.92 -5.93 10.37
CA ARG A 327 8.24 -6.36 11.59
C ARG A 327 7.92 -5.15 12.47
N ILE A 328 6.67 -5.04 12.90
CA ILE A 328 6.20 -4.02 13.83
C ILE A 328 5.82 -4.72 15.13
N ASP A 329 6.70 -4.61 16.14
CA ASP A 329 6.41 -5.00 17.52
C ASP A 329 5.64 -3.85 18.20
N GLY A 330 4.59 -4.17 18.96
CA GLY A 330 3.70 -3.15 19.50
C GLY A 330 2.61 -2.70 18.53
N PHE A 331 2.13 -3.60 17.67
CA PHE A 331 1.17 -3.27 16.61
C PHE A 331 -0.15 -2.70 17.15
N SER A 332 -0.64 -3.16 18.30
CA SER A 332 -1.79 -2.53 18.97
C SER A 332 -1.56 -1.06 19.33
N SER A 333 -0.36 -0.71 19.78
CA SER A 333 0.02 0.68 20.04
C SER A 333 -0.01 1.54 18.76
N LEU A 334 0.31 0.93 17.60
CA LEU A 334 0.20 1.61 16.31
C LEU A 334 -1.27 1.80 15.89
N LEU A 335 -2.15 0.86 16.23
CA LEU A 335 -3.60 0.99 15.99
C LEU A 335 -4.23 2.06 16.87
N ASP A 336 -3.82 2.15 18.14
CA ASP A 336 -4.28 3.18 19.08
C ASP A 336 -3.99 4.61 18.58
N LYS A 337 -3.08 4.78 17.62
CA LYS A 337 -2.68 6.07 17.03
C LYS A 337 -3.60 6.57 15.92
N GLY A 338 -4.66 5.86 15.55
CA GLY A 338 -5.62 6.38 14.58
C GLY A 338 -5.19 6.19 13.11
N GLU A 339 -6.00 6.73 12.21
CA GLU A 339 -5.71 6.81 10.78
C GLU A 339 -4.37 7.53 10.51
N GLY A 340 -3.61 7.05 9.53
CA GLY A 340 -2.40 7.75 9.08
C GLY A 340 -1.32 6.81 8.54
N TRP A 341 -0.52 7.34 7.61
CA TRP A 341 0.56 6.59 6.99
C TRP A 341 1.77 6.47 7.92
N THR A 342 2.22 5.23 8.09
CA THR A 342 3.47 4.85 8.76
C THR A 342 4.46 4.39 7.71
N TYR A 343 5.68 4.93 7.74
CA TYR A 343 6.67 4.75 6.69
C TYR A 343 7.83 3.90 7.24
N SER A 344 8.25 2.87 6.50
CA SER A 344 9.47 2.11 6.81
C SER A 344 10.71 2.97 6.63
N ARG A 345 11.88 2.45 7.06
CA ARG A 345 13.14 3.05 6.61
C ARG A 345 13.30 2.89 5.10
N VAL A 346 14.19 3.72 4.53
CA VAL A 346 14.64 3.54 3.15
C VAL A 346 15.51 2.29 3.06
N PHE A 347 15.14 1.36 2.18
CA PHE A 347 15.89 0.13 1.90
C PHE A 347 16.30 0.05 0.43
N LYS A 348 17.42 -0.62 0.16
CA LYS A 348 17.98 -0.76 -1.19
C LYS A 348 17.78 -2.17 -1.73
N ILE A 349 17.05 -2.30 -2.84
CA ILE A 349 16.85 -3.55 -3.61
C ILE A 349 17.05 -3.24 -5.09
N MET A 350 17.79 -4.12 -5.78
CA MET A 350 18.10 -4.00 -7.22
C MET A 350 18.68 -2.62 -7.62
N GLY A 351 19.54 -2.06 -6.75
CA GLY A 351 20.23 -0.80 -7.01
C GLY A 351 19.42 0.48 -6.70
N LEU A 352 18.11 0.36 -6.47
CA LEU A 352 17.20 1.46 -6.21
C LEU A 352 16.82 1.54 -4.73
N ASN A 353 16.49 2.75 -4.26
CA ASN A 353 16.07 2.99 -2.89
C ASN A 353 14.55 3.09 -2.81
N TRP A 354 13.95 2.31 -1.93
CA TRP A 354 12.51 2.17 -1.76
C TRP A 354 12.14 2.38 -0.30
N TYR A 355 10.87 2.66 -0.03
CA TYR A 355 10.30 2.53 1.30
C TYR A 355 8.86 2.02 1.20
N LEU A 356 8.40 1.35 2.26
CA LEU A 356 7.05 0.83 2.39
C LEU A 356 6.21 1.82 3.22
N LYS A 357 4.94 1.97 2.87
CA LYS A 357 3.97 2.80 3.58
C LYS A 357 2.82 1.90 4.01
N LEU A 358 2.45 2.00 5.29
CA LEU A 358 1.38 1.25 5.90
C LEU A 358 0.34 2.24 6.45
N ASN A 359 -0.91 2.12 6.01
CA ASN A 359 -2.04 2.71 6.71
C ASN A 359 -2.83 1.56 7.36
N PRO A 360 -2.77 1.41 8.69
CA PRO A 360 -3.39 0.26 9.36
C PRO A 360 -4.90 0.44 9.59
N MET A 361 -5.46 1.64 9.39
CA MET A 361 -6.88 1.96 9.57
C MET A 361 -7.40 2.83 8.42
N ASP A 362 -7.12 2.41 7.19
CA ASP A 362 -7.61 3.05 5.97
C ASP A 362 -9.11 2.80 5.77
N ARG A 363 -9.81 3.69 5.06
CA ARG A 363 -11.25 3.57 4.80
C ARG A 363 -11.56 3.87 3.34
N LYS A 364 -12.51 3.12 2.76
CA LYS A 364 -13.03 3.46 1.43
C LYS A 364 -14.02 4.60 1.56
N SER A 365 -14.09 5.44 0.53
CA SER A 365 -15.10 6.51 0.47
C SER A 365 -16.51 5.89 0.54
N GLY A 366 -17.28 6.24 1.57
CA GLY A 366 -18.63 5.73 1.80
C GLY A 366 -18.70 4.37 2.51
N ASP A 367 -17.58 3.85 3.02
CA ASP A 367 -17.49 2.61 3.79
C ASP A 367 -16.97 2.90 5.20
N GLU A 368 -17.65 2.38 6.22
CA GLU A 368 -17.20 2.48 7.62
C GLU A 368 -16.17 1.39 7.98
N THR A 369 -15.94 0.43 7.09
CA THR A 369 -15.01 -0.67 7.31
C THR A 369 -13.57 -0.18 7.27
N GLU A 370 -12.81 -0.52 8.32
CA GLU A 370 -11.38 -0.25 8.40
C GLU A 370 -10.58 -1.35 7.71
N TYR A 371 -9.62 -0.93 6.89
CA TYR A 371 -8.73 -1.81 6.16
C TYR A 371 -7.27 -1.47 6.41
N VAL A 372 -6.40 -2.45 6.14
CA VAL A 372 -4.96 -2.24 6.09
C VAL A 372 -4.53 -2.04 4.65
N SER A 373 -3.83 -0.93 4.39
CA SER A 373 -3.30 -0.56 3.07
C SER A 373 -1.78 -0.55 3.08
N LEU A 374 -1.19 -1.05 1.99
CA LEU A 374 0.25 -1.02 1.77
C LEU A 374 0.58 -0.34 0.44
N ASN A 375 1.53 0.59 0.49
CA ASN A 375 2.13 1.16 -0.71
C ASN A 375 3.65 0.98 -0.70
N LEU A 376 4.21 0.71 -1.86
CA LEU A 376 5.62 0.76 -2.15
C LEU A 376 5.92 2.10 -2.81
N GLU A 377 6.94 2.79 -2.31
CA GLU A 377 7.38 4.05 -2.90
C GLU A 377 8.85 3.98 -3.30
N LEU A 378 9.13 4.49 -4.49
CA LEU A 378 10.46 4.69 -5.03
C LEU A 378 10.99 6.06 -4.59
N CYS A 379 12.14 6.09 -3.94
CA CYS A 379 12.68 7.34 -3.39
C CYS A 379 13.18 8.27 -4.51
N ASN A 380 12.54 9.43 -4.68
CA ASN A 380 12.78 10.41 -5.75
C ASN A 380 14.25 10.79 -5.97
N THR A 381 15.10 10.74 -4.94
CA THR A 381 16.54 11.04 -5.08
C THR A 381 17.31 9.99 -5.89
N SER A 382 16.68 8.86 -6.23
CA SER A 382 17.33 7.72 -6.88
C SER A 382 17.17 7.71 -8.40
N LEU A 383 16.32 8.60 -8.96
CA LEU A 383 15.97 8.59 -10.38
C LEU A 383 16.28 9.91 -11.06
N LYS A 384 16.71 9.79 -12.31
CA LYS A 384 16.72 10.92 -13.24
C LYS A 384 15.30 11.08 -13.81
N PRO A 385 14.87 12.32 -14.13
CA PRO A 385 13.54 12.58 -14.68
C PRO A 385 13.20 11.81 -15.96
N ASP A 386 14.20 11.33 -16.71
CA ASP A 386 14.08 10.59 -17.97
C ASP A 386 14.01 9.06 -17.80
N THR A 387 13.94 8.57 -16.56
CA THR A 387 14.02 7.14 -16.25
C THR A 387 12.68 6.63 -15.74
N VAL A 388 12.14 5.59 -16.39
CA VAL A 388 10.99 4.82 -15.92
C VAL A 388 11.47 3.48 -15.40
N VAL A 389 10.99 3.10 -14.21
CA VAL A 389 11.27 1.81 -13.58
C VAL A 389 10.01 0.98 -13.62
N ASP A 390 10.00 -0.03 -14.48
CA ASP A 390 8.95 -1.05 -14.51
C ASP A 390 9.26 -2.11 -13.45
N ALA A 391 8.42 -2.22 -12.44
CA ALA A 391 8.60 -3.18 -11.36
C ALA A 391 7.35 -4.04 -11.15
N SER A 392 7.59 -5.34 -11.02
CA SER A 392 6.59 -6.32 -10.57
C SER A 392 7.03 -6.86 -9.22
N PHE A 393 6.13 -6.82 -8.25
CA PHE A 393 6.40 -7.16 -6.86
C PHE A 393 5.15 -7.70 -6.17
N LYS A 394 5.33 -8.36 -5.03
CA LYS A 394 4.24 -8.82 -4.16
C LYS A 394 4.29 -8.08 -2.84
N PHE A 395 3.16 -7.52 -2.39
CA PHE A 395 2.98 -7.19 -0.99
C PHE A 395 2.71 -8.46 -0.18
N LEU A 396 3.26 -8.51 1.02
CA LEU A 396 3.19 -9.67 1.90
C LEU A 396 2.72 -9.25 3.29
N ILE A 397 1.68 -9.92 3.82
CA ILE A 397 1.35 -9.94 5.24
C ILE A 397 1.67 -11.34 5.76
N TYR A 398 2.69 -11.43 6.61
CA TYR A 398 3.20 -12.71 7.04
C TYR A 398 2.32 -13.29 8.15
N ASP A 399 1.76 -14.47 7.90
CA ASP A 399 1.35 -15.38 8.97
C ASP A 399 2.59 -15.92 9.69
N GLN A 400 2.75 -15.50 10.94
CA GLN A 400 3.84 -15.80 11.86
C GLN A 400 3.65 -17.14 12.60
N THR A 401 2.52 -17.82 12.40
CA THR A 401 2.17 -19.06 13.11
C THR A 401 2.14 -20.27 12.19
N TYR A 402 1.72 -20.11 10.93
CA TYR A 402 1.50 -21.22 9.99
C TYR A 402 2.25 -21.08 8.66
N GLY A 403 2.98 -19.97 8.45
CA GLY A 403 3.79 -19.75 7.24
C GLY A 403 2.98 -19.48 5.95
N ASN A 404 1.65 -19.40 6.02
CA ASN A 404 0.78 -19.05 4.90
C ASN A 404 0.59 -17.53 4.85
N HIS A 405 1.37 -16.84 4.04
CA HIS A 405 1.32 -15.38 3.96
C HIS A 405 0.20 -14.92 3.03
N ASN A 406 -0.46 -13.81 3.37
CA ASN A 406 -1.34 -13.12 2.44
C ASN A 406 -0.46 -12.37 1.44
N GLU A 407 -0.63 -12.66 0.15
CA GLU A 407 0.15 -12.02 -0.91
C GLU A 407 -0.74 -11.30 -1.92
N HIS A 408 -0.27 -10.15 -2.39
CA HIS A 408 -0.92 -9.39 -3.45
C HIS A 408 0.11 -8.91 -4.46
N GLN A 409 0.01 -9.40 -5.69
CA GLN A 409 0.95 -9.07 -6.76
C GLN A 409 0.53 -7.78 -7.47
N VAL A 410 1.50 -6.89 -7.68
CA VAL A 410 1.34 -5.60 -8.35
C VAL A 410 2.41 -5.47 -9.43
N THR A 411 2.03 -4.87 -10.55
CA THR A 411 2.97 -4.42 -11.58
C THR A 411 2.74 -2.94 -11.82
N HIS A 412 3.81 -2.14 -11.73
CA HIS A 412 3.71 -0.69 -11.82
C HIS A 412 4.93 -0.07 -12.48
N LYS A 413 4.70 1.01 -13.22
CA LYS A 413 5.74 1.85 -13.82
C LYS A 413 5.98 3.07 -12.95
N PHE A 414 7.09 3.05 -12.23
CA PHE A 414 7.52 4.15 -11.40
C PHE A 414 8.30 5.19 -12.20
N GLN A 415 8.02 6.46 -11.94
CA GLN A 415 8.74 7.61 -12.50
C GLN A 415 8.68 8.78 -11.51
N THR A 416 9.41 9.86 -11.74
CA THR A 416 9.39 11.05 -10.85
C THR A 416 7.99 11.59 -10.60
N ALA A 417 7.12 11.57 -11.62
CA ALA A 417 5.72 11.99 -11.51
C ALA A 417 4.78 10.92 -10.88
N SER A 418 5.22 9.67 -10.78
CA SER A 418 4.45 8.52 -10.26
C SER A 418 5.39 7.60 -9.46
N SER A 419 5.79 8.07 -8.27
CA SER A 419 6.76 7.40 -7.41
C SER A 419 6.14 6.36 -6.47
N SER A 420 4.81 6.31 -6.36
CA SER A 420 4.08 5.40 -5.47
C SER A 420 3.28 4.38 -6.25
N SER A 421 3.23 3.16 -5.74
CA SER A 421 2.29 2.11 -6.16
C SER A 421 1.79 1.38 -4.92
N GLY A 422 0.51 1.00 -4.87
CA GLY A 422 -0.03 0.38 -3.67
C GLY A 422 -1.32 -0.36 -3.87
N THR A 423 -1.68 -1.12 -2.86
CA THR A 423 -2.95 -1.82 -2.75
C THR A 423 -3.71 -1.21 -1.59
N LEU A 424 -4.64 -0.31 -1.93
CA LEU A 424 -5.56 0.26 -0.95
C LEU A 424 -6.53 -0.82 -0.50
N CYS A 425 -6.85 -0.81 0.79
CA CYS A 425 -7.80 -1.69 1.43
C CYS A 425 -7.52 -3.19 1.22
N MET A 426 -6.26 -3.59 1.40
CA MET A 426 -5.76 -4.92 1.05
C MET A 426 -6.37 -6.04 1.89
N ILE A 427 -6.58 -5.81 3.19
CA ILE A 427 -7.24 -6.75 4.10
C ILE A 427 -8.09 -5.97 5.10
N PRO A 428 -9.33 -6.41 5.43
CA PRO A 428 -10.07 -5.80 6.53
C PRO A 428 -9.28 -5.91 7.83
N LEU A 429 -9.24 -4.84 8.62
CA LEU A 429 -8.53 -4.84 9.89
C LEU A 429 -9.13 -5.87 10.87
N SER A 430 -10.43 -6.12 10.78
CA SER A 430 -11.12 -7.17 11.54
C SER A 430 -10.58 -8.57 11.20
N THR A 431 -10.34 -8.87 9.93
CA THR A 431 -9.73 -10.12 9.46
C THR A 431 -8.28 -10.25 9.93
N LEU A 432 -7.52 -9.15 9.92
CA LEU A 432 -6.16 -9.15 10.45
C LEU A 432 -6.13 -9.45 11.97
N LYS A 433 -7.07 -8.86 12.73
CA LYS A 433 -7.20 -9.04 14.18
C LYS A 433 -7.71 -10.43 14.58
N SER A 434 -8.60 -11.04 13.81
CA SER A 434 -9.18 -12.34 14.11
C SER A 434 -8.27 -13.52 13.76
N SER A 435 -7.22 -13.30 12.96
CA SER A 435 -6.23 -14.32 12.62
C SER A 435 -5.04 -14.30 13.59
N PRO A 436 -4.87 -15.33 14.45
CA PRO A 436 -3.73 -15.41 15.36
C PRO A 436 -2.39 -15.58 14.62
N GLY A 437 -2.44 -15.91 13.33
CA GLY A 437 -1.29 -15.99 12.45
C GLY A 437 -0.69 -14.63 12.11
N PHE A 438 -1.52 -13.64 11.78
CA PHE A 438 -1.03 -12.34 11.31
C PHE A 438 -0.57 -11.43 12.46
N ILE A 439 -1.29 -11.43 13.58
CA ILE A 439 -0.89 -10.73 14.80
C ILE A 439 -0.47 -11.76 15.85
N PHE A 440 0.83 -11.84 16.10
CA PHE A 440 1.42 -12.77 17.07
C PHE A 440 2.22 -11.99 18.12
N ASN A 441 1.96 -12.21 19.41
CA ASN A 441 2.62 -11.49 20.52
C ASN A 441 2.67 -9.96 20.33
N ASN A 442 1.53 -9.36 19.96
CA ASN A 442 1.43 -7.93 19.67
C ASN A 442 2.37 -7.44 18.54
N SER A 443 2.75 -8.32 17.63
CA SER A 443 3.59 -8.00 16.48
C SER A 443 2.91 -8.38 15.18
N CYS A 444 3.11 -7.59 14.14
CA CYS A 444 2.66 -7.87 12.78
C CYS A 444 3.82 -7.67 11.81
N VAL A 445 3.92 -8.50 10.77
CA VAL A 445 5.04 -8.48 9.82
C VAL A 445 4.51 -8.25 8.41
N PHE A 446 4.95 -7.15 7.82
CA PHE A 446 4.67 -6.77 6.43
C PHE A 446 5.92 -6.95 5.58
N GLY A 447 5.77 -6.99 4.26
CA GLY A 447 6.92 -7.00 3.38
C GLY A 447 6.59 -6.78 1.92
N VAL A 448 7.66 -6.73 1.13
CA VAL A 448 7.60 -6.68 -0.32
C VAL A 448 8.64 -7.63 -0.92
N GLU A 449 8.21 -8.44 -1.88
CA GLU A 449 9.08 -9.29 -2.69
C GLU A 449 9.10 -8.79 -4.13
N PHE A 450 10.27 -8.41 -4.63
CA PHE A 450 10.45 -7.97 -6.01
C PHE A 450 10.62 -9.18 -6.93
N ILE A 451 9.72 -9.32 -7.89
CA ILE A 451 9.79 -10.34 -8.94
C ILE A 451 10.70 -9.84 -10.06
N LYS A 452 10.51 -8.59 -10.47
CA LYS A 452 11.22 -7.98 -11.60
C LYS A 452 11.34 -6.48 -11.38
N VAL A 453 12.50 -5.91 -11.68
CA VAL A 453 12.71 -4.46 -11.75
C VAL A 453 13.56 -4.17 -12.98
N VAL A 454 13.04 -3.37 -13.90
CA VAL A 454 13.72 -2.95 -15.13
C VAL A 454 13.67 -1.44 -15.21
N ALA A 455 14.83 -0.80 -15.21
CA ALA A 455 14.96 0.62 -15.47
C ALA A 455 15.22 0.83 -16.97
N ALA A 456 14.39 1.64 -17.62
CA ALA A 456 14.57 2.06 -18.99
C ALA A 456 14.65 3.59 -19.05
N LYS A 457 15.54 4.10 -19.90
CA LYS A 457 15.48 5.51 -20.29
C LYS A 457 14.38 5.66 -21.31
N VAL A 458 13.46 6.56 -21.06
CA VAL A 458 12.27 6.71 -21.88
C VAL A 458 12.41 7.97 -22.72
N LYS A 459 12.22 7.81 -24.04
CA LYS A 459 12.15 8.91 -25.02
C LYS A 459 10.69 9.32 -25.21
N ASP A 460 9.94 9.53 -24.13
CA ASP A 460 8.51 9.82 -24.24
C ASP A 460 8.22 11.32 -24.09
N THR A 461 7.28 11.77 -24.91
CA THR A 461 6.58 13.05 -24.80
C THR A 461 5.66 13.04 -23.58
N SER A 462 5.88 13.95 -22.63
CA SER A 462 4.97 14.17 -21.51
C SER A 462 3.99 15.31 -21.83
N GLU A 463 2.74 15.16 -21.41
CA GLU A 463 1.72 16.20 -21.48
C GLU A 463 1.42 16.72 -20.07
N THR A 464 1.47 18.04 -19.88
CA THR A 464 1.07 18.69 -18.63
C THR A 464 -0.24 19.43 -18.84
N LEU A 465 -1.27 19.07 -18.07
CA LEU A 465 -2.57 19.74 -18.06
C LEU A 465 -2.63 20.76 -16.91
N PHE A 466 -2.89 22.01 -17.25
CA PHE A 466 -3.18 23.10 -16.32
C PHE A 466 -4.69 23.30 -16.26
N VAL A 467 -5.30 22.99 -15.11
CA VAL A 467 -6.73 23.22 -14.85
C VAL A 467 -6.90 24.58 -14.18
N GLN A 468 -7.76 25.44 -14.73
CA GLN A 468 -8.07 26.74 -14.15
C GLN A 468 -9.24 26.61 -13.18
N LYS A 469 -9.09 27.14 -11.96
CA LYS A 469 -10.22 27.29 -11.03
C LYS A 469 -11.09 28.44 -11.52
N ILE A 470 -12.22 28.13 -12.14
CA ILE A 470 -13.18 29.14 -12.58
C ILE A 470 -13.91 29.66 -11.33
N ASN A 471 -13.54 30.86 -10.88
CA ASN A 471 -14.35 31.60 -9.92
C ASN A 471 -15.65 32.01 -10.63
N ALA A 472 -16.75 31.37 -10.28
CA ALA A 472 -18.06 31.62 -10.85
C ALA A 472 -18.43 33.10 -10.71
N PHE A 473 -18.61 33.81 -11.84
CA PHE A 473 -19.62 34.86 -12.12
C PHE A 473 -19.49 35.35 -13.57
N THR A 474 -19.44 34.42 -14.53
CA THR A 474 -19.69 34.73 -15.94
C THR A 474 -20.97 34.01 -16.34
N GLU A 475 -21.95 34.76 -16.85
CA GLU A 475 -23.16 34.17 -17.47
C GLU A 475 -22.73 33.05 -18.43
N VAL A 476 -23.28 31.85 -18.23
CA VAL A 476 -23.07 30.72 -19.15
C VAL A 476 -23.70 31.12 -20.48
N LYS A 477 -22.87 31.64 -21.40
CA LYS A 477 -23.31 31.97 -22.76
C LYS A 477 -23.54 30.67 -23.52
N ALA A 478 -24.78 30.41 -23.89
CA ALA A 478 -25.17 29.30 -24.74
C ALA A 478 -25.30 29.77 -26.19
N PHE A 479 -24.85 28.96 -27.14
CA PHE A 479 -25.15 29.12 -28.56
C PHE A 479 -26.40 28.31 -28.92
N THR A 480 -27.26 28.86 -29.76
CA THR A 480 -28.45 28.17 -30.29
C THR A 480 -28.40 28.10 -31.81
N TRP A 481 -28.77 26.93 -32.34
CA TRP A 481 -28.90 26.67 -33.76
C TRP A 481 -30.33 26.23 -34.08
N ASP A 482 -31.08 27.14 -34.68
CA ASP A 482 -32.44 26.88 -35.16
C ASP A 482 -32.39 26.24 -36.55
N ILE A 483 -32.99 25.07 -36.66
CA ILE A 483 -33.13 24.32 -37.90
C ILE A 483 -34.57 24.48 -38.39
N GLU A 484 -34.74 25.09 -39.56
CA GLU A 484 -36.06 25.37 -40.16
C GLU A 484 -36.71 24.13 -40.79
N ASP A 485 -35.90 23.24 -41.36
CA ASP A 485 -36.35 21.97 -41.91
C ASP A 485 -35.33 20.86 -41.66
N PHE A 486 -35.60 20.06 -40.62
CA PHE A 486 -34.79 18.91 -40.23
C PHE A 486 -34.71 17.86 -41.33
N PHE A 487 -35.78 17.66 -42.11
CA PHE A 487 -35.83 16.61 -43.13
C PHE A 487 -35.04 16.99 -44.39
N ALA A 488 -34.76 18.29 -44.59
CA ALA A 488 -33.89 18.79 -45.65
C ALA A 488 -32.39 18.69 -45.33
N LEU A 489 -32.01 18.30 -44.11
CA LEU A 489 -30.61 18.24 -43.69
C LEU A 489 -29.84 17.14 -44.43
N LYS A 490 -28.63 17.49 -44.86
CA LYS A 490 -27.62 16.51 -45.29
C LYS A 490 -27.01 15.82 -44.05
N SER A 491 -26.37 14.66 -44.26
CA SER A 491 -25.71 13.91 -43.18
C SER A 491 -24.19 13.80 -43.44
N PRO A 492 -23.32 14.41 -42.62
CA PRO A 492 -23.65 15.39 -41.58
C PRO A 492 -24.11 16.75 -42.13
N SER A 493 -24.79 17.52 -41.29
CA SER A 493 -25.01 18.96 -41.47
C SER A 493 -24.33 19.75 -40.35
N TYR A 494 -23.98 21.00 -40.61
CA TYR A 494 -23.18 21.84 -39.71
C TYR A 494 -23.90 23.13 -39.35
N SER A 495 -23.71 23.58 -38.11
CA SER A 495 -24.17 24.92 -37.69
C SER A 495 -23.28 26.01 -38.29
N PRO A 496 -23.73 27.28 -38.23
CA PRO A 496 -22.82 28.43 -38.31
C PRO A 496 -21.72 28.35 -37.24
N GLU A 497 -20.60 29.01 -37.50
CA GLU A 497 -19.53 29.17 -36.51
C GLU A 497 -19.95 30.14 -35.40
N PHE A 498 -19.58 29.82 -34.16
CA PHE A 498 -19.83 30.65 -32.99
C PHE A 498 -18.60 30.74 -32.10
N GLU A 499 -18.53 31.77 -31.25
CA GLU A 499 -17.37 32.01 -30.38
C GLU A 499 -17.78 31.92 -28.90
N LEU A 500 -17.15 30.99 -28.17
CA LEU A 500 -17.31 30.80 -26.73
C LEU A 500 -15.94 30.50 -26.11
N GLY A 501 -15.65 31.10 -24.95
CA GLY A 501 -14.38 30.90 -24.26
C GLY A 501 -13.14 31.28 -25.09
N GLY A 502 -13.26 32.29 -25.96
CA GLY A 502 -12.17 32.77 -26.84
C GLY A 502 -11.82 31.83 -28.00
N HIS A 503 -12.61 30.78 -28.23
CA HIS A 503 -12.40 29.80 -29.28
C HIS A 503 -13.61 29.78 -30.23
N LYS A 504 -13.36 29.45 -31.50
CA LYS A 504 -14.40 29.28 -32.51
C LYS A 504 -14.85 27.83 -32.56
N TRP A 505 -16.15 27.63 -32.59
CA TRP A 505 -16.82 26.34 -32.53
C TRP A 505 -17.87 26.21 -33.62
N PHE A 506 -18.26 24.98 -33.92
CA PHE A 506 -19.46 24.68 -34.70
C PHE A 506 -20.00 23.31 -34.28
N LEU A 507 -21.29 23.08 -34.51
CA LEU A 507 -21.93 21.80 -34.25
C LEU A 507 -22.05 21.00 -35.53
N SER A 508 -22.02 19.67 -35.41
CA SER A 508 -22.45 18.77 -36.48
C SER A 508 -23.57 17.86 -36.01
N ILE A 509 -24.60 17.69 -36.83
CA ILE A 509 -25.69 16.76 -36.64
C ILE A 509 -25.65 15.65 -37.69
N TYR A 510 -25.89 14.42 -37.26
CA TYR A 510 -26.11 13.27 -38.13
C TYR A 510 -27.57 12.82 -37.97
N PRO A 511 -28.48 13.27 -38.85
CA PRO A 511 -29.92 12.97 -38.79
C PRO A 511 -30.26 11.47 -38.77
N THR A 512 -29.36 10.63 -39.27
CA THR A 512 -29.51 9.16 -39.37
C THR A 512 -28.47 8.39 -38.54
N GLY A 513 -27.76 9.08 -37.65
CA GLY A 513 -26.71 8.52 -36.81
C GLY A 513 -25.35 8.46 -37.51
N TYR A 514 -24.29 8.63 -36.72
CA TYR A 514 -22.90 8.56 -37.18
C TYR A 514 -22.53 7.16 -37.69
N ASP A 515 -23.02 6.12 -37.02
CA ASP A 515 -22.78 4.71 -37.35
C ASP A 515 -23.64 4.19 -38.53
N LYS A 516 -24.49 5.06 -39.11
CA LYS A 516 -25.44 4.75 -40.19
C LYS A 516 -26.46 3.65 -39.84
N ASN A 517 -26.59 3.28 -38.56
CA ASN A 517 -27.58 2.31 -38.12
C ASN A 517 -29.01 2.89 -38.09
N GLY A 518 -29.18 4.20 -38.30
CA GLY A 518 -30.48 4.81 -38.58
C GLY A 518 -31.42 4.95 -37.38
N ASN A 519 -31.02 4.56 -36.18
CA ASN A 519 -31.91 4.52 -35.01
C ASN A 519 -31.75 5.70 -34.05
N TYR A 520 -30.61 6.39 -34.11
CA TYR A 520 -30.29 7.49 -33.20
C TYR A 520 -29.80 8.71 -33.97
N LEU A 521 -30.11 9.88 -33.43
CA LEU A 521 -29.49 11.14 -33.79
C LEU A 521 -28.12 11.24 -33.11
N SER A 522 -27.10 11.71 -33.83
CA SER A 522 -25.78 12.01 -33.25
C SER A 522 -25.49 13.50 -33.33
N LEU A 523 -24.86 14.03 -32.27
CA LEU A 523 -24.46 15.44 -32.16
C LEU A 523 -23.01 15.54 -31.71
N TYR A 524 -22.24 16.42 -32.34
CA TYR A 524 -20.85 16.70 -31.97
C TYR A 524 -20.59 18.20 -31.95
N LEU A 525 -19.72 18.59 -31.03
CA LEU A 525 -19.10 19.90 -30.97
C LEU A 525 -17.72 19.82 -31.61
N HIS A 526 -17.40 20.78 -32.46
CA HIS A 526 -16.12 20.91 -33.15
C HIS A 526 -15.44 22.21 -32.77
N MET A 527 -14.14 22.17 -32.52
CA MET A 527 -13.29 23.35 -32.34
C MET A 527 -12.59 23.67 -33.66
N LYS A 528 -12.61 24.93 -34.11
CA LYS A 528 -11.88 25.36 -35.31
C LYS A 528 -10.38 25.44 -35.04
N THR A 529 -9.64 24.45 -35.53
CA THR A 529 -8.21 24.23 -35.25
C THR A 529 -7.25 25.26 -35.84
N GLN A 530 -7.70 26.09 -36.80
CA GLN A 530 -6.87 27.12 -37.45
C GLN A 530 -6.37 28.22 -36.50
N ASN A 531 -6.96 28.33 -35.30
CA ASN A 531 -6.55 29.28 -34.26
C ASN A 531 -5.69 28.67 -33.15
N ILE A 532 -5.42 27.37 -33.14
CA ILE A 532 -4.53 26.75 -32.14
C ILE A 532 -3.08 26.94 -32.63
N PRO A 533 -2.22 27.72 -31.94
CA PRO A 533 -0.89 28.05 -32.47
C PRO A 533 0.05 26.84 -32.49
N ASN A 534 -0.12 25.90 -31.56
CA ASN A 534 0.83 24.83 -31.28
C ASN A 534 0.24 23.45 -31.61
N GLN A 535 0.98 22.60 -32.34
CA GLN A 535 0.58 21.19 -32.58
C GLN A 535 0.61 20.35 -31.30
N ASN A 536 1.32 20.82 -30.28
CA ASN A 536 1.55 20.14 -29.01
C ASN A 536 0.66 20.71 -27.88
N SER A 537 -0.46 21.37 -28.17
CA SER A 537 -1.39 21.86 -27.15
C SER A 537 -2.79 21.30 -27.34
N ALA A 538 -3.48 21.05 -26.21
CA ALA A 538 -4.90 20.74 -26.21
C ALA A 538 -5.65 21.60 -25.18
N GLU A 539 -6.90 21.91 -25.45
CA GLU A 539 -7.79 22.64 -24.56
C GLU A 539 -8.71 21.63 -23.86
N LEU A 540 -8.74 21.64 -22.53
CA LEU A 540 -9.70 20.86 -21.76
C LEU A 540 -11.00 21.67 -21.63
N VAL A 541 -12.09 21.05 -22.08
CA VAL A 541 -13.34 21.75 -22.35
C VAL A 541 -14.48 20.99 -21.66
N ASP A 542 -15.23 21.71 -20.82
CA ASP A 542 -16.55 21.30 -20.39
C ASP A 542 -17.56 21.78 -21.42
N TYR A 543 -18.36 20.87 -21.95
CA TYR A 543 -19.40 21.21 -22.92
C TYR A 543 -20.71 20.50 -22.59
N CYS A 544 -21.81 21.13 -22.95
CA CYS A 544 -23.14 20.56 -22.89
C CYS A 544 -23.86 20.83 -24.22
N ILE A 545 -24.31 19.77 -24.89
CA ILE A 545 -25.10 19.88 -26.12
C ILE A 545 -26.53 19.45 -25.79
N GLY A 546 -27.50 20.19 -26.31
CA GLY A 546 -28.91 19.95 -26.04
C GLY A 546 -29.80 20.07 -27.26
N ILE A 547 -30.96 19.43 -27.23
CA ILE A 547 -32.10 19.75 -28.11
C ILE A 547 -33.19 20.35 -27.24
N LYS A 548 -33.64 21.54 -27.60
CA LYS A 548 -34.71 22.23 -26.88
C LYS A 548 -36.04 21.58 -27.18
N ASN A 549 -36.74 21.17 -26.13
CA ASN A 549 -38.18 20.98 -26.18
C ASN A 549 -38.84 22.37 -26.31
N GLN A 550 -39.61 22.55 -27.38
CA GLN A 550 -40.23 23.83 -27.77
C GLN A 550 -41.62 24.07 -27.15
N GLU A 551 -42.16 23.10 -26.41
CA GLU A 551 -43.53 23.14 -25.87
C GLU A 551 -43.56 23.14 -24.33
N THR A 552 -42.80 22.25 -23.70
CA THR A 552 -42.84 22.01 -22.24
C THR A 552 -41.62 22.55 -21.48
N GLY A 553 -40.58 22.98 -22.20
CA GLY A 553 -39.31 23.43 -21.60
C GLY A 553 -38.40 22.31 -21.08
N LYS A 554 -38.81 21.03 -21.14
CA LYS A 554 -37.97 19.88 -20.75
C LYS A 554 -36.93 19.56 -21.84
N HIS A 555 -35.85 20.32 -21.88
CA HIS A 555 -34.77 20.12 -22.86
C HIS A 555 -34.00 18.81 -22.61
N ARG A 556 -33.61 18.11 -23.68
CA ARG A 556 -32.69 16.97 -23.58
C ARG A 556 -31.28 17.50 -23.73
N LYS A 557 -30.47 17.38 -22.68
CA LYS A 557 -29.07 17.84 -22.63
C LYS A 557 -28.14 16.69 -22.31
N GLU A 558 -26.94 16.69 -22.88
CA GLU A 558 -25.86 15.77 -22.53
C GLU A 558 -24.54 16.55 -22.42
N ALA A 559 -23.80 16.30 -21.35
CA ALA A 559 -22.59 17.02 -21.03
C ALA A 559 -21.37 16.10 -21.02
N GLY A 560 -20.22 16.66 -21.37
CA GLY A 560 -18.94 15.96 -21.40
C GLY A 560 -17.78 16.88 -21.04
N ARG A 561 -16.66 16.26 -20.68
CA ARG A 561 -15.38 16.94 -20.47
C ARG A 561 -14.33 16.26 -21.33
N CYS A 562 -13.80 16.97 -22.32
CA CYS A 562 -12.88 16.39 -23.31
C CYS A 562 -11.74 17.35 -23.68
N GLN A 563 -10.66 16.81 -24.23
CA GLN A 563 -9.53 17.59 -24.72
C GLN A 563 -9.63 17.81 -26.23
N PHE A 564 -9.71 19.05 -26.67
CA PHE A 564 -9.69 19.44 -28.08
C PHE A 564 -8.26 19.81 -28.48
N SER A 565 -7.76 19.21 -29.56
CA SER A 565 -6.41 19.45 -30.08
C SER A 565 -6.45 19.56 -31.60
N LYS A 566 -5.32 19.89 -32.24
CA LYS A 566 -5.24 19.85 -33.72
C LYS A 566 -5.52 18.46 -34.30
N ASN A 567 -5.25 17.39 -33.55
CA ASN A 567 -5.40 16.01 -34.02
C ASN A 567 -6.78 15.42 -33.71
N VAL A 568 -7.47 15.97 -32.69
CA VAL A 568 -8.82 15.56 -32.28
C VAL A 568 -9.61 16.83 -32.02
N ASP A 569 -10.33 17.28 -33.03
CA ASP A 569 -11.01 18.58 -33.05
C ASP A 569 -12.50 18.49 -32.72
N ASN A 570 -13.03 17.29 -32.47
CA ASN A 570 -14.43 17.08 -32.20
C ASN A 570 -14.70 16.03 -31.12
N TRP A 571 -15.77 16.27 -30.37
CA TRP A 571 -16.30 15.39 -29.34
C TRP A 571 -17.82 15.46 -29.33
N GLY A 572 -18.49 14.36 -29.00
CA GLY A 572 -19.94 14.29 -29.10
C GLY A 572 -20.50 12.93 -28.73
N PHE A 573 -21.76 12.73 -29.11
CA PHE A 573 -22.57 11.61 -28.66
C PHE A 573 -23.13 10.86 -29.89
N ASN A 574 -22.61 9.66 -30.12
CA ASN A 574 -23.08 8.81 -31.23
C ASN A 574 -24.57 8.46 -31.10
N LYS A 575 -25.08 8.30 -29.87
CA LYS A 575 -26.47 7.96 -29.56
C LYS A 575 -27.11 9.01 -28.66
N PHE A 576 -27.18 10.25 -29.13
CA PHE A 576 -27.68 11.38 -28.34
C PHE A 576 -29.18 11.23 -28.00
N MET A 577 -30.00 10.95 -29.02
CA MET A 577 -31.45 10.77 -28.86
C MET A 577 -31.95 9.73 -29.86
N SER A 578 -32.90 8.88 -29.48
CA SER A 578 -33.53 7.98 -30.44
C SER A 578 -34.34 8.79 -31.47
N LEU A 579 -34.37 8.34 -32.72
CA LEU A 579 -35.18 9.04 -33.73
C LEU A 579 -36.69 8.88 -33.49
N GLU A 580 -37.09 7.84 -32.77
CA GLU A 580 -38.46 7.63 -32.31
C GLU A 580 -38.86 8.75 -31.33
N ASP A 581 -38.09 8.94 -30.26
CA ASP A 581 -38.36 9.98 -29.26
C ASP A 581 -38.25 11.40 -29.85
N PHE A 582 -37.30 11.61 -30.76
CA PHE A 582 -37.10 12.90 -31.41
C PHE A 582 -38.28 13.30 -32.30
N LYS A 583 -38.89 12.33 -33.00
CA LYS A 583 -40.00 12.56 -33.94
C LYS A 583 -41.38 12.48 -33.29
N ASP A 584 -41.48 11.93 -32.09
CA ASP A 584 -42.73 11.93 -31.32
C ASP A 584 -43.12 13.37 -30.98
N SER A 585 -44.25 13.82 -31.52
CA SER A 585 -44.73 15.19 -31.32
C SER A 585 -45.06 15.49 -29.86
N SER A 586 -45.36 14.48 -29.03
CA SER A 586 -45.62 14.68 -27.59
C SER A 586 -44.35 15.06 -26.81
N ASN A 587 -43.17 14.78 -27.36
CA ASN A 587 -41.88 15.10 -26.75
C ASN A 587 -41.38 16.51 -27.11
N GLY A 588 -42.01 17.23 -28.05
CA GLY A 588 -41.76 18.64 -28.34
C GLY A 588 -40.37 19.00 -28.88
N TYR A 589 -39.52 18.02 -29.25
CA TYR A 589 -38.16 18.27 -29.77
C TYR A 589 -38.16 18.66 -31.26
N LEU A 590 -39.08 18.09 -32.04
CA LEU A 590 -39.33 18.41 -33.45
C LEU A 590 -40.77 18.92 -33.60
N VAL A 591 -40.93 20.23 -33.83
CA VAL A 591 -42.25 20.84 -34.05
C VAL A 591 -42.41 21.12 -35.54
N LYS A 592 -43.33 20.41 -36.18
CA LYS A 592 -43.46 20.34 -37.66
C LYS A 592 -42.19 19.77 -38.30
N THR A 593 -41.31 20.65 -38.76
CA THR A 593 -40.00 20.34 -39.34
C THR A 593 -38.87 21.03 -38.59
N LYS A 594 -39.17 21.78 -37.52
CA LYS A 594 -38.23 22.66 -36.85
C LYS A 594 -37.69 22.05 -35.57
N CYS A 595 -36.40 22.18 -35.33
CA CYS A 595 -35.78 21.87 -34.04
C CYS A 595 -34.72 22.92 -33.69
N CYS A 596 -34.42 23.06 -32.40
CA CYS A 596 -33.42 24.00 -31.90
C CYS A 596 -32.37 23.22 -31.10
N ILE A 597 -31.11 23.32 -31.52
CA ILE A 597 -29.96 22.71 -30.83
C ILE A 597 -29.26 23.80 -30.02
N GLU A 598 -28.85 23.46 -28.80
CA GLU A 598 -28.12 24.35 -27.90
C GLU A 598 -26.74 23.77 -27.61
N ALA A 599 -25.73 24.64 -27.49
CA ALA A 599 -24.41 24.28 -27.01
C ALA A 599 -23.90 25.29 -25.98
N GLU A 600 -23.50 24.77 -24.83
CA GLU A 600 -22.78 25.50 -23.79
C GLU A 600 -21.34 24.99 -23.78
N VAL A 601 -20.36 25.90 -23.73
CA VAL A 601 -18.95 25.54 -23.81
C VAL A 601 -18.13 26.38 -22.84
N THR A 602 -17.31 25.72 -22.04
CA THR A 602 -16.42 26.34 -21.05
C THR A 602 -15.03 25.75 -21.16
N ILE A 603 -14.01 26.60 -21.38
CA ILE A 603 -12.61 26.19 -21.28
C ILE A 603 -12.25 26.07 -19.80
N VAL A 604 -11.90 24.87 -19.35
CA VAL A 604 -11.56 24.60 -17.93
C VAL A 604 -10.07 24.35 -17.71
N GLY A 605 -9.30 24.18 -18.78
CA GLY A 605 -7.85 24.02 -18.69
C GLY A 605 -7.17 23.97 -20.04
N THR A 606 -5.86 24.09 -20.04
CA THR A 606 -5.02 23.96 -21.23
C THR A 606 -3.91 22.97 -20.93
N SER A 607 -3.55 22.13 -21.90
CA SER A 607 -2.42 21.23 -21.80
C SER A 607 -1.37 21.53 -22.86
N LYS A 608 -0.10 21.25 -22.52
CA LYS A 608 1.03 21.33 -23.44
C LYS A 608 1.87 20.06 -23.34
N MET A 609 2.16 19.45 -24.49
CA MET A 609 3.18 18.42 -24.62
C MET A 609 4.56 19.07 -24.66
N THR A 610 5.49 18.57 -23.86
CA THR A 610 6.88 19.02 -23.83
C THR A 610 7.79 17.97 -24.44
N GLY A 611 8.51 18.34 -25.52
CA GLY A 611 9.62 17.57 -26.06
C GLY A 611 10.28 18.21 -27.28
N THR A 612 11.55 18.63 -27.16
CA THR A 612 12.74 18.30 -27.99
C THR A 612 13.89 19.25 -27.61
N ILE A 613 15.05 18.74 -27.17
CA ILE A 613 16.34 19.41 -27.37
C ILE A 613 17.13 18.53 -28.32
N HIS A 614 17.42 19.07 -29.51
CA HIS A 614 18.32 18.45 -30.47
C HIS A 614 19.74 18.40 -29.90
N PHE A 615 20.40 17.26 -30.05
CA PHE A 615 21.85 17.25 -30.19
C PHE A 615 22.16 16.62 -31.55
N GLY A 616 22.82 17.41 -32.40
CA GLY A 616 23.46 16.95 -33.63
C GLY A 616 24.60 15.97 -33.34
N PRO A 617 25.24 15.46 -34.40
CA PRO A 617 25.86 14.14 -34.48
C PRO A 617 26.93 13.83 -33.42
#